data_AF-A0A1Y3YBJ8-F1
#
_entry.id   AF-A0A1Y3YBJ8-F1
#
_cell.length_a   1.000
_cell.length_b   1.000
_cell.length_c   1.000
_cell.angle_alpha   90.00
_cell.angle_beta   90.00
_cell.angle_gamma   90.00
#
_symmetry.space_group_name_H-M   'P 1'
#
loop_
_entity.id
_entity.type
_entity.pdbx_description
1 polymer ?
#
loop_
_entity_poly.entity_id
_entity_poly.type
_entity_poly.pdbx_seq_one_letter_code
_entity_poly.pdbx_strand_id
1 'polypeptide(L)'
;MMVHIHEHYSEKISIPELAEVAFLSERECYRAFRNHLHMTPVEYIKIFLDFNAVIVNLDSLSSEKRKQCIDSIEENVKELKSYLEQNIREKENLPEIPATGMAVLRQQFVLAEAIEKWIDSVKEK
;
A
#
# COMPACT_ATOMS: atom_id res chain seq x y z
N MET A 1 -6.56 -14.28 -3.72
CA MET A 1 -5.40 -13.38 -3.92
C MET A 1 -5.15 -12.46 -2.73
N MET A 2 -5.99 -11.46 -2.45
CA MET A 2 -5.73 -10.50 -1.35
C MET A 2 -5.71 -11.17 0.04
N VAL A 3 -6.69 -12.04 0.31
CA VAL A 3 -6.76 -12.83 1.55
C VAL A 3 -5.49 -13.68 1.73
N HIS A 4 -5.02 -14.33 0.65
CA HIS A 4 -3.79 -15.13 0.68
C HIS A 4 -2.58 -14.32 1.11
N ILE A 5 -2.43 -13.10 0.59
CA ILE A 5 -1.34 -12.19 1.01
C ILE A 5 -1.46 -11.85 2.49
N HIS A 6 -2.66 -11.56 2.97
CA HIS A 6 -2.88 -11.17 4.37
C HIS A 6 -2.77 -12.33 5.36
N GLU A 7 -2.97 -13.56 4.93
CA GLU A 7 -2.79 -14.76 5.77
C GLU A 7 -1.33 -15.23 5.80
N HIS A 8 -0.59 -15.06 4.70
CA HIS A 8 0.75 -15.61 4.54
C HIS A 8 1.84 -14.54 4.42
N TYR A 9 1.57 -13.27 4.78
CA TYR A 9 2.54 -12.18 4.63
C TYR A 9 3.84 -12.40 5.41
N SER A 10 3.82 -13.19 6.49
CA SER A 10 5.03 -13.54 7.25
C SER A 10 5.92 -14.56 6.55
N GLU A 11 5.43 -15.15 5.46
CA GLU A 11 6.10 -16.17 4.67
C GLU A 11 6.58 -15.60 3.33
N LYS A 12 7.40 -16.38 2.62
CA LYS A 12 7.88 -15.99 1.30
C LYS A 12 6.78 -16.22 0.26
N ILE A 13 5.98 -15.19 -0.01
CA ILE A 13 4.97 -15.22 -1.07
C ILE A 13 5.65 -15.03 -2.44
N SER A 14 5.33 -15.88 -3.41
CA SER A 14 5.78 -15.73 -4.80
C SER A 14 4.64 -15.31 -5.73
N ILE A 15 4.96 -14.63 -6.84
CA ILE A 15 3.93 -14.24 -7.82
C ILE A 15 3.29 -15.44 -8.54
N PRO A 16 4.03 -16.51 -8.91
CA PRO A 16 3.44 -17.72 -9.46
C PRO A 16 2.40 -18.34 -8.52
N GLU A 17 2.73 -18.50 -7.25
CA GLU A 17 1.82 -19.00 -6.20
C GLU A 17 0.58 -18.10 -6.06
N LEU A 18 0.79 -16.78 -6.01
CA LEU A 18 -0.30 -15.82 -5.89
C LEU A 18 -1.27 -15.87 -7.09
N ALA A 19 -0.72 -16.06 -8.29
CA ALA A 19 -1.48 -16.24 -9.52
C ALA A 19 -2.24 -17.57 -9.52
N GLU A 20 -1.62 -18.66 -9.05
CA GLU A 20 -2.24 -19.98 -8.91
C GLU A 20 -3.45 -19.96 -7.98
N VAL A 21 -3.32 -19.37 -6.78
CA VAL A 21 -4.45 -19.24 -5.82
C VAL A 21 -5.57 -18.35 -6.37
N ALA A 22 -5.26 -17.46 -7.31
CA ALA A 22 -6.23 -16.62 -7.99
C ALA A 22 -6.83 -17.27 -9.25
N PHE A 23 -6.35 -18.46 -9.66
CA PHE A 23 -6.64 -19.08 -10.95
C PHE A 23 -6.36 -18.16 -12.14
N LEU A 24 -5.26 -17.39 -12.07
CA LEU A 24 -4.82 -16.44 -13.08
C LEU A 24 -3.47 -16.84 -13.65
N SER A 25 -3.16 -16.36 -14.86
CA SER A 25 -1.76 -16.28 -15.29
C SER A 25 -1.00 -15.21 -14.49
N GLU A 26 0.33 -15.34 -14.37
CA GLU A 26 1.15 -14.29 -13.74
C GLU A 26 0.90 -12.91 -14.38
N ARG A 27 0.79 -12.87 -15.71
CA ARG A 27 0.50 -11.65 -16.46
C ARG A 27 -0.84 -11.01 -16.04
N GLU A 28 -1.87 -11.82 -15.84
CA GLU A 28 -3.17 -11.32 -15.38
C GLU A 28 -3.13 -10.89 -13.92
N CYS A 29 -2.35 -11.55 -13.08
CA CYS A 29 -2.08 -11.11 -11.71
C CYS A 29 -1.47 -9.70 -11.71
N TYR A 30 -0.38 -9.48 -12.46
CA TYR A 30 0.21 -8.14 -12.62
C TYR A 30 -0.79 -7.12 -13.18
N ARG A 31 -1.60 -7.52 -14.18
CA ARG A 31 -2.61 -6.63 -14.76
C ARG A 31 -3.70 -6.25 -13.76
N ALA A 32 -4.16 -7.18 -12.93
CA ALA A 32 -5.17 -6.94 -11.91
C ALA A 32 -4.67 -5.92 -10.88
N PHE A 33 -3.45 -6.10 -10.37
CA PHE A 33 -2.83 -5.14 -9.46
C PHE A 33 -2.66 -3.77 -10.11
N ARG A 34 -2.17 -3.70 -11.35
CA ARG A 34 -1.99 -2.43 -12.07
C ARG A 34 -3.32 -1.70 -12.32
N ASN A 35 -4.39 -2.44 -12.64
CA ASN A 35 -5.68 -1.84 -12.99
C ASN A 35 -6.48 -1.39 -11.76
N HIS A 36 -6.34 -2.09 -10.62
CA HIS A 36 -7.17 -1.86 -9.45
C HIS A 36 -6.43 -1.18 -8.29
N LEU A 37 -5.12 -1.42 -8.18
CA LEU A 37 -4.28 -0.92 -7.09
C LEU A 37 -3.18 0.02 -7.60
N HIS A 38 -3.05 0.21 -8.92
CA HIS A 38 -2.07 1.09 -9.57
C HIS A 38 -0.61 0.80 -9.18
N MET A 39 -0.34 -0.44 -8.75
CA MET A 39 0.98 -0.94 -8.39
C MET A 39 1.14 -2.38 -8.88
N THR A 40 2.30 -2.97 -8.70
CA THR A 40 2.56 -4.39 -8.93
C THR A 40 2.23 -5.21 -7.69
N PRO A 41 1.99 -6.53 -7.83
CA PRO A 41 1.82 -7.39 -6.66
C PRO A 41 3.02 -7.37 -5.72
N VAL A 42 4.24 -7.19 -6.27
CA VAL A 42 5.48 -7.11 -5.50
C VAL A 42 5.52 -5.85 -4.62
N GLU A 43 5.19 -4.68 -5.19
CA GLU A 43 5.10 -3.42 -4.44
C GLU A 43 4.04 -3.52 -3.34
N TYR A 44 2.88 -4.10 -3.62
CA TYR A 44 1.83 -4.29 -2.62
C TYR A 44 2.28 -5.17 -1.43
N ILE A 45 2.94 -6.30 -1.72
CA ILE A 45 3.46 -7.19 -0.67
C ILE A 45 4.56 -6.48 0.14
N LYS A 46 5.45 -5.75 -0.53
CA LYS A 46 6.53 -4.99 0.11
C LYS A 46 5.99 -3.95 1.09
N ILE A 47 4.95 -3.19 0.71
CA ILE A 47 4.28 -2.22 1.58
C ILE A 47 3.78 -2.89 2.87
N PHE A 48 3.12 -4.05 2.76
CA PHE A 48 2.62 -4.79 3.91
C PHE A 48 3.74 -5.29 4.82
N LEU A 49 4.82 -5.81 4.24
CA LEU A 49 5.99 -6.26 4.98
C LEU A 49 6.67 -5.10 5.73
N ASP A 50 6.81 -3.95 5.07
CA ASP A 50 7.42 -2.76 5.66
C ASP A 50 6.58 -2.24 6.83
N PHE A 51 5.25 -2.11 6.68
CA PHE A 51 4.37 -1.72 7.80
C PHE A 51 4.38 -2.73 8.95
N ASN A 52 4.45 -4.03 8.67
CA ASN A 52 4.55 -5.02 9.74
C ASN A 52 5.89 -4.93 10.46
N ALA A 53 7.00 -4.65 9.77
CA ALA A 53 8.29 -4.38 10.40
C ALA A 53 8.23 -3.16 11.33
N VAL A 54 7.49 -2.11 10.94
CA VAL A 54 7.20 -0.95 11.80
C VAL A 54 6.44 -1.37 13.06
N ILE A 55 5.34 -2.10 12.90
CA ILE A 55 4.45 -2.50 14.00
C ILE A 55 5.20 -3.36 15.01
N VAL A 56 6.04 -4.29 14.54
CA VAL A 56 6.65 -5.30 15.41
C VAL A 56 8.02 -4.91 15.96
N ASN A 57 8.80 -4.07 15.28
CA ASN A 57 10.22 -3.94 15.65
C ASN A 57 11.01 -2.76 15.08
N LEU A 58 10.39 -1.61 14.83
CA LEU A 58 11.14 -0.48 14.27
C LEU A 58 12.40 -0.10 15.08
N ASP A 59 12.29 -0.19 16.41
CA ASP A 59 13.38 0.12 17.35
C ASP A 59 14.45 -0.98 17.43
N SER A 60 14.16 -2.20 16.99
CA SER A 60 15.11 -3.31 16.99
C SER A 60 15.88 -3.46 15.67
N LEU A 61 15.49 -2.73 14.62
CA LEU A 61 16.19 -2.74 13.35
C LEU A 61 17.51 -1.99 13.47
N SER A 62 18.53 -2.44 12.72
CA SER A 62 19.74 -1.65 12.56
C SER A 62 19.42 -0.30 11.91
N SER A 63 20.20 0.74 12.22
CA SER A 63 19.94 2.10 11.71
C SER A 63 19.81 2.16 10.18
N GLU A 64 20.59 1.36 9.45
CA GLU A 64 20.52 1.26 7.99
C GLU A 64 19.20 0.63 7.52
N LYS A 65 18.79 -0.51 8.09
CA LYS A 65 17.54 -1.19 7.73
C LYS A 65 16.32 -0.38 8.12
N ARG A 66 16.38 0.29 9.28
CA ARG A 66 15.33 1.22 9.73
C ARG A 66 15.16 2.34 8.73
N LYS A 67 16.26 2.98 8.30
CA LYS A 67 16.22 4.04 7.30
C LYS A 67 15.64 3.53 5.97
N GLN A 68 16.12 2.39 5.45
CA GLN A 68 15.60 1.80 4.21
C GLN A 68 14.11 1.49 4.29
N CYS A 69 13.65 0.94 5.42
CA CYS A 69 12.24 0.66 5.66
C CYS A 69 11.41 1.95 5.67
N ILE A 70 11.83 2.96 6.44
CA ILE A 70 11.12 4.23 6.53
C ILE A 70 11.12 4.99 5.18
N ASP A 71 12.23 5.01 4.44
CA ASP A 71 12.30 5.63 3.11
C ASP A 71 11.36 4.92 2.11
N SER A 72 11.31 3.57 2.15
CA SER A 72 10.37 2.77 1.35
C SER A 72 8.91 3.10 1.67
N ILE A 73 8.55 3.17 2.95
CA ILE A 73 7.18 3.50 3.35
C ILE A 73 6.83 4.92 2.93
N GLU A 74 7.75 5.87 3.07
CA GLU A 74 7.54 7.27 2.69
C GLU A 74 7.24 7.40 1.19
N GLU A 75 8.04 6.75 0.34
CA GLU A 75 7.84 6.77 -1.12
C GLU A 75 6.44 6.22 -1.47
N ASN A 76 6.07 5.06 -0.92
CA ASN A 76 4.77 4.44 -1.14
C ASN A 76 3.60 5.31 -0.65
N VAL A 77 3.75 5.97 0.52
CA VAL A 77 2.71 6.85 1.08
C VAL A 77 2.55 8.11 0.23
N LYS A 78 3.64 8.68 -0.30
CA LYS A 78 3.60 9.82 -1.23
C LYS A 78 2.89 9.48 -2.53
N GLU A 79 3.18 8.32 -3.11
CA GLU A 79 2.49 7.82 -4.30
C GLU A 79 0.99 7.62 -4.04
N LEU A 80 0.63 6.94 -2.94
CA LEU A 80 -0.75 6.73 -2.54
C LEU A 80 -1.50 8.05 -2.33
N LYS A 81 -0.88 9.01 -1.63
CA LYS A 81 -1.48 10.32 -1.38
C LYS A 81 -1.74 11.07 -2.67
N SER A 82 -0.77 11.10 -3.59
CA SER A 82 -0.90 11.75 -4.90
C SER A 82 -2.02 11.12 -5.73
N TYR A 83 -2.09 9.78 -5.73
CA TYR A 83 -3.17 9.04 -6.38
C TYR A 83 -4.55 9.39 -5.80
N LEU A 84 -4.70 9.34 -4.48
CA LEU A 84 -5.96 9.64 -3.80
C LEU A 84 -6.41 11.08 -4.06
N GLU A 85 -5.47 12.03 -4.03
CA GLU A 85 -5.75 13.44 -4.29
C GLU A 85 -6.26 13.66 -5.72
N GLN A 86 -5.62 13.03 -6.72
CA GLN A 86 -6.08 13.05 -8.10
C GLN A 86 -7.47 12.40 -8.24
N ASN A 87 -7.66 11.23 -7.63
CA ASN A 87 -8.91 10.47 -7.70
C ASN A 87 -10.09 11.24 -7.09
N ILE A 88 -9.86 11.94 -5.97
CA ILE A 88 -10.85 12.82 -5.35
C ILE A 88 -11.19 13.97 -6.29
N ARG A 89 -10.19 14.69 -6.83
CA ARG A 89 -10.42 15.80 -7.77
C ARG A 89 -11.23 15.39 -8.99
N GLU A 90 -10.94 14.23 -9.56
CA GLU A 90 -11.63 13.73 -10.75
C GLU A 90 -13.07 13.31 -10.46
N LYS A 91 -13.36 12.84 -9.24
CA LYS A 91 -14.65 12.21 -8.90
C LYS A 91 -15.59 13.06 -8.04
N GLU A 92 -15.09 14.07 -7.33
CA GLU A 92 -15.88 14.81 -6.34
C GLU A 92 -17.09 15.54 -6.92
N ASN A 93 -17.06 15.86 -8.21
CA ASN A 93 -18.12 16.56 -8.92
C ASN A 93 -18.95 15.64 -9.85
N LEU A 94 -18.63 14.35 -9.90
CA LEU A 94 -19.31 13.40 -10.78
C LEU A 94 -20.59 12.85 -10.10
N PRO A 95 -21.79 13.08 -10.66
CA PRO A 95 -23.03 12.64 -10.06
C PRO A 95 -23.18 11.10 -10.06
N GLU A 96 -22.44 10.37 -10.90
CA GLU A 96 -22.43 8.90 -10.88
C GLU A 96 -21.69 8.30 -9.67
N ILE A 97 -20.86 9.09 -8.98
CA ILE A 97 -20.06 8.60 -7.85
C ILE A 97 -20.88 8.75 -6.56
N PRO A 98 -21.21 7.64 -5.86
CA PRO A 98 -21.99 7.73 -4.63
C PRO A 98 -21.24 8.50 -3.53
N ALA A 99 -21.99 9.24 -2.70
CA ALA A 99 -21.44 9.94 -1.54
C ALA A 99 -20.66 9.02 -0.59
N THR A 100 -21.08 7.76 -0.46
CA THR A 100 -20.36 6.73 0.32
C THR A 100 -18.98 6.41 -0.28
N GLY A 101 -18.87 6.30 -1.60
CA GLY A 101 -17.60 6.11 -2.29
C GLY A 101 -16.66 7.30 -2.08
N MET A 102 -17.16 8.53 -2.19
CA MET A 102 -16.39 9.73 -1.90
C MET A 102 -15.95 9.83 -0.44
N ALA A 103 -16.80 9.41 0.50
CA ALA A 103 -16.45 9.37 1.92
C ALA A 103 -15.28 8.41 2.17
N VAL A 104 -15.29 7.22 1.55
CA VAL A 104 -14.16 6.26 1.63
C VAL A 104 -12.88 6.88 1.09
N LEU A 105 -12.91 7.51 -0.09
CA LEU A 105 -11.71 8.16 -0.68
C LEU A 105 -11.14 9.23 0.25
N ARG A 106 -11.99 10.06 0.86
CA ARG A 106 -11.56 11.09 1.82
C ARG A 106 -10.94 10.49 3.08
N GLN A 107 -11.52 9.42 3.63
CA GLN A 107 -10.94 8.73 4.79
C GLN A 107 -9.59 8.09 4.47
N GLN A 108 -9.46 7.49 3.28
CA GLN A 108 -8.18 6.96 2.82
C GLN A 108 -7.11 8.06 2.72
N PHE A 109 -7.48 9.25 2.22
CA PHE A 109 -6.56 10.38 2.13
C PHE A 109 -6.10 10.87 3.52
N VAL A 110 -7.03 11.01 4.46
CA VAL A 110 -6.72 11.37 5.86
C VAL A 110 -5.76 10.36 6.51
N LEU A 111 -5.96 9.07 6.26
CA LEU A 111 -5.06 8.02 6.74
C LEU A 111 -3.65 8.18 6.14
N ALA A 112 -3.55 8.42 4.83
CA ALA A 112 -2.25 8.64 4.18
C ALA A 112 -1.52 9.86 4.77
N GLU A 113 -2.22 10.97 5.03
CA GLU A 113 -1.65 12.15 5.70
C GLU A 113 -1.20 11.87 7.13
N ALA A 114 -1.94 11.06 7.88
CA ALA A 114 -1.57 10.69 9.24
C ALA A 114 -0.30 9.83 9.25
N ILE A 115 -0.15 8.90 8.29
CA ILE A 115 1.05 8.08 8.14
C ILE A 115 2.25 8.94 7.73
N GLU A 116 2.08 9.87 6.78
CA GLU A 116 3.15 10.80 6.37
C GLU A 116 3.68 11.61 7.55
N LYS A 117 2.79 12.18 8.38
CA LYS A 117 3.18 12.89 9.61
C LYS A 117 3.90 12.00 10.61
N TRP A 118 3.47 10.74 10.73
CA TRP A 118 4.15 9.78 11.58
C TRP A 118 5.58 9.54 11.08
N ILE A 119 5.78 9.31 9.77
CA ILE A 119 7.09 9.12 9.15
C ILE A 119 8.03 10.27 9.49
N ASP A 120 7.58 11.52 9.32
CA ASP A 120 8.37 12.71 9.67
C ASP A 120 8.82 12.66 11.14
N SER A 121 7.91 12.33 12.05
CA SER A 121 8.21 12.23 13.49
C SER A 121 9.23 11.14 13.85
N VAL A 122 9.35 10.10 13.02
CA VAL A 122 10.31 9.01 13.25
C VAL A 122 11.65 9.26 12.56
N LYS A 123 11.66 10.01 11.45
CA LYS A 123 12.89 10.45 10.79
C LYS A 123 13.67 11.49 11.59
N GLU A 124 12.99 12.29 12.40
CA GLU A 124 13.60 13.28 13.30
C GLU A 124 14.34 12.64 14.50
N LYS A 125 14.23 11.32 14.69
CA LYS A 125 14.87 10.56 15.79
C LYS A 125 16.07 9.72 15.33
#